data_AF-A0A7X4DVV4-F1
#
_entry.id   AF-A0A7X4DVV4-F1
#
_cell.length_a   1.000
_cell.length_b   1.000
_cell.length_c   1.000
_cell.angle_alpha   90.00
_cell.angle_beta   90.00
_cell.angle_gamma   90.00
#
_symmetry.space_group_name_H-M   'P 1'
#
loop_
_entity.id
_entity.type
_entity.pdbx_description
1 polymer ?
#
loop_
_entity_poly.entity_id
_entity_poly.type
_entity_poly.pdbx_seq_one_letter_code
_entity_poly.pdbx_strand_id
1 'polypeptide(L)'
;MGAWHGVSTNSTGQVTRLILVRHGLVGEIPSALGRLPNLVYLDLSENELTGPLPPQLGRLTNLIQLRLQANQLEGEIPAELGNLAKLEQLMLFGSQLSGRLPPELGRLTNLELLWVGGNQLGGTIPPELGRLASLTSLSIYGNDFSGCIAPELPDLWVTETRLPRCGAEGDATSTTDPTPTPTSDTTPEPH
;
A
#
# COMPACT_ATOMS: atom_id res chain seq x y z
N MET A 1 -5.53 -21.41 -33.50
CA MET A 1 -5.78 -20.93 -32.12
C MET A 1 -6.22 -19.48 -32.23
N GLY A 2 -7.41 -19.14 -31.74
CA GLY A 2 -7.85 -17.74 -31.74
C GLY A 2 -7.02 -16.96 -30.73
N ALA A 3 -6.43 -15.85 -31.16
CA ALA A 3 -5.80 -14.90 -30.25
C ALA A 3 -6.91 -14.12 -29.57
N TRP A 4 -7.10 -14.32 -28.27
CA TRP A 4 -8.04 -13.51 -27.49
C TRP A 4 -7.40 -12.14 -27.29
N HIS A 5 -8.18 -11.08 -27.50
CA HIS A 5 -7.67 -9.72 -27.31
C HIS A 5 -7.13 -9.56 -25.89
N GLY A 6 -5.95 -8.94 -25.76
CA GLY A 6 -5.31 -8.70 -24.46
C GLY A 6 -4.72 -9.93 -23.77
N VAL A 7 -4.82 -11.13 -24.35
CA VAL A 7 -4.28 -12.37 -23.77
C VAL A 7 -3.08 -12.84 -24.57
N SER A 8 -1.96 -13.09 -23.90
CA SER A 8 -0.81 -13.80 -24.49
C SER A 8 -0.53 -15.09 -23.75
N THR A 9 -0.15 -16.13 -24.50
CA THR A 9 0.19 -17.45 -23.95
C THR A 9 1.64 -17.81 -24.25
N ASN A 10 2.22 -18.69 -23.43
CA ASN A 10 3.49 -19.34 -23.75
C ASN A 10 3.31 -20.43 -24.84
N SER A 11 4.39 -21.15 -25.16
CA SER A 11 4.39 -22.23 -26.17
C SER A 11 3.48 -23.42 -25.82
N THR A 12 3.09 -23.58 -24.56
CA THR A 12 2.18 -24.64 -24.09
C THR A 12 0.73 -24.16 -23.94
N GLY A 13 0.42 -22.92 -24.34
CA GLY A 13 -0.93 -22.36 -24.29
C GLY A 13 -1.36 -21.81 -22.92
N GLN A 14 -0.44 -21.71 -21.95
CA GLN A 14 -0.73 -21.14 -20.63
C GLN A 14 -0.64 -19.61 -20.69
N VAL A 15 -1.58 -18.92 -20.05
CA VAL A 15 -1.63 -17.45 -20.05
C VAL A 15 -0.41 -16.87 -19.31
N THR A 16 0.26 -15.93 -19.96
CA THR A 16 1.43 -15.20 -19.43
C THR A 16 1.21 -13.70 -19.36
N ARG A 17 0.30 -13.15 -20.16
CA ARG A 17 -0.06 -11.72 -20.15
C ARG A 17 -1.57 -11.59 -20.23
N LEU A 18 -2.11 -10.72 -19.38
CA LEU A 18 -3.49 -10.24 -19.46
C LEU A 18 -3.44 -8.71 -19.39
N ILE A 19 -3.67 -8.05 -20.53
CA ILE A 19 -3.56 -6.60 -20.71
C ILE A 19 -4.89 -6.10 -21.31
N LEU A 20 -5.71 -5.48 -20.48
CA LEU A 20 -7.04 -4.97 -20.83
C LEU A 20 -7.21 -3.52 -20.35
N VAL A 21 -6.26 -2.66 -20.69
CA VAL A 21 -6.23 -1.24 -20.28
C VAL A 21 -7.26 -0.41 -21.03
N ARG A 22 -8.05 0.44 -20.37
CA ARG A 22 -9.08 1.30 -21.02
C ARG A 22 -10.10 0.53 -21.88
N HIS A 23 -10.64 -0.56 -21.34
CA HIS A 23 -11.67 -1.36 -22.01
C HIS A 23 -13.07 -1.17 -21.42
N GLY A 24 -13.26 -0.24 -20.48
CA GLY A 24 -14.55 -0.04 -19.81
C GLY A 24 -15.00 -1.28 -19.04
N LEU A 25 -14.06 -2.06 -18.52
CA LEU A 25 -14.39 -3.24 -17.70
C LEU A 25 -15.05 -2.79 -16.41
N VAL A 26 -16.16 -3.44 -16.06
CA VAL A 26 -16.95 -3.18 -14.85
C VAL A 26 -16.99 -4.42 -13.96
N GLY A 27 -17.36 -4.22 -12.70
CA GLY A 27 -17.50 -5.29 -11.71
C GLY A 27 -16.18 -5.63 -11.02
N GLU A 28 -16.16 -6.74 -10.29
CA GLU A 28 -15.03 -7.11 -9.44
C GLU A 28 -13.93 -7.86 -10.20
N ILE A 29 -12.70 -7.73 -9.71
CA ILE A 29 -11.59 -8.59 -10.14
C ILE A 29 -11.88 -10.02 -9.65
N PRO A 30 -12.01 -11.02 -10.53
CA PRO A 30 -12.38 -12.36 -10.09
C PRO A 30 -11.19 -13.07 -9.42
N SER A 31 -11.43 -13.67 -8.25
CA SER A 31 -10.44 -14.50 -7.53
C SER A 31 -9.88 -15.66 -8.36
N ALA A 32 -10.60 -16.07 -9.41
CA ALA A 32 -10.16 -17.07 -10.37
C ALA A 32 -8.88 -16.67 -11.14
N LEU A 33 -8.54 -15.38 -11.23
CA LEU A 33 -7.26 -14.95 -11.82
C LEU A 33 -6.06 -15.55 -11.09
N GLY A 34 -6.16 -15.78 -9.78
CA GLY A 34 -5.15 -16.47 -8.97
C GLY A 34 -4.88 -17.93 -9.37
N ARG A 35 -5.61 -18.48 -10.36
CA ARG A 35 -5.40 -19.82 -10.94
C ARG A 35 -4.56 -19.80 -12.22
N LEU A 36 -3.93 -18.67 -12.56
CA LEU A 36 -3.05 -18.51 -13.72
C LEU A 36 -1.57 -18.51 -13.28
N PRO A 37 -0.98 -19.66 -12.91
CA PRO A 37 0.32 -19.70 -12.24
C PRO A 37 1.51 -19.17 -13.07
N ASN A 38 1.33 -19.05 -14.39
CA ASN A 38 2.35 -18.55 -15.31
C ASN A 38 2.13 -17.08 -15.72
N LEU A 39 1.17 -16.38 -15.10
CA LEU A 39 0.93 -14.98 -15.40
C LEU A 39 2.14 -14.15 -14.96
N VAL A 40 2.67 -13.36 -15.89
CA VAL A 40 3.85 -12.51 -15.73
C VAL A 40 3.45 -11.04 -15.71
N TYR A 41 2.45 -10.67 -16.52
CA TYR A 41 1.94 -9.30 -16.61
C TYR A 41 0.43 -9.29 -16.45
N LEU A 42 -0.06 -8.55 -15.46
CA LEU A 42 -1.48 -8.27 -15.25
C LEU A 42 -1.68 -6.76 -15.28
N ASP A 43 -2.33 -6.28 -16.33
CA ASP A 43 -2.68 -4.87 -16.49
C ASP A 43 -4.17 -4.73 -16.77
N LEU A 44 -4.92 -4.31 -15.75
CA LEU A 44 -6.35 -4.01 -15.82
C LEU A 44 -6.60 -2.52 -15.52
N SER A 45 -5.57 -1.69 -15.71
CA SER A 45 -5.64 -0.27 -15.36
C SER A 45 -6.63 0.52 -16.22
N GLU A 46 -7.07 1.65 -15.69
CA GLU A 46 -7.92 2.61 -16.40
C GLU A 46 -9.25 1.99 -16.86
N ASN A 47 -9.92 1.28 -15.96
CA ASN A 47 -11.25 0.71 -16.17
C ASN A 47 -12.21 1.21 -15.07
N GLU A 48 -13.37 0.58 -14.95
CA GLU A 48 -14.41 0.87 -13.96
C GLU A 48 -14.56 -0.32 -12.99
N LEU A 49 -13.46 -1.02 -12.70
CA LEU A 49 -13.48 -2.18 -11.81
C LEU A 49 -13.73 -1.73 -10.36
N THR A 50 -14.57 -2.46 -9.65
CA THR A 50 -15.02 -2.17 -8.27
C THR A 50 -14.63 -3.29 -7.31
N GLY A 51 -14.94 -3.11 -6.02
CA GLY A 51 -14.76 -4.13 -5.00
C GLY A 51 -13.29 -4.32 -4.57
N PRO A 52 -13.03 -5.31 -3.71
CA PRO A 52 -11.71 -5.52 -3.12
C PRO A 52 -10.71 -6.21 -4.05
N LEU A 53 -9.42 -6.01 -3.79
CA LEU A 53 -8.38 -6.85 -4.40
C LEU A 53 -8.51 -8.28 -3.87
N PRO A 54 -8.61 -9.30 -4.73
CA PRO A 54 -8.66 -10.68 -4.28
C PRO A 54 -7.31 -11.12 -3.68
N PRO A 55 -7.27 -11.67 -2.45
CA PRO A 55 -6.06 -12.24 -1.86
C PRO A 55 -5.40 -13.33 -2.74
N GLN A 56 -6.20 -14.00 -3.58
CA GLN A 56 -5.73 -15.04 -4.50
C GLN A 56 -4.74 -14.52 -5.56
N LEU A 57 -4.68 -13.20 -5.80
CA LEU A 57 -3.63 -12.61 -6.63
C LEU A 57 -2.23 -12.90 -6.08
N GLY A 58 -2.08 -13.07 -4.76
CA GLY A 58 -0.82 -13.48 -4.13
C GLY A 58 -0.32 -14.88 -4.52
N ARG A 59 -1.10 -15.67 -5.27
CA ARG A 59 -0.67 -16.98 -5.81
C ARG A 59 0.12 -16.87 -7.11
N LEU A 60 0.16 -15.69 -7.72
CA LEU A 60 0.79 -15.43 -9.02
C LEU A 60 2.29 -15.22 -8.88
N THR A 61 3.03 -16.19 -8.36
CA THR A 61 4.45 -16.05 -7.99
C THR A 61 5.41 -15.76 -9.16
N ASN A 62 4.93 -15.86 -10.40
CA ASN A 62 5.66 -15.45 -11.61
C ASN A 62 5.40 -14.01 -12.05
N LEU A 63 4.52 -13.27 -11.36
CA LEU A 63 4.12 -11.93 -11.74
C LEU A 63 5.27 -10.93 -11.55
N ILE A 64 5.53 -10.15 -12.60
CA ILE A 64 6.53 -9.09 -12.63
C ILE A 64 5.85 -7.72 -12.54
N GLN A 65 4.68 -7.57 -13.17
CA GLN A 65 3.93 -6.31 -13.16
C GLN A 65 2.47 -6.54 -12.78
N LEU A 66 2.02 -5.81 -11.77
CA LEU A 66 0.63 -5.70 -11.36
C LEU A 66 0.18 -4.25 -11.46
N ARG A 67 -0.69 -3.97 -12.44
CA ARG A 67 -1.22 -2.63 -12.73
C ARG A 67 -2.73 -2.64 -12.66
N LEU A 68 -3.26 -1.97 -11.64
CA LEU A 68 -4.68 -1.86 -11.36
C LEU A 68 -5.11 -0.39 -11.13
N GLN A 69 -4.21 0.57 -11.36
CA GLN A 69 -4.46 2.00 -11.14
C GLN A 69 -5.67 2.52 -11.94
N ALA A 70 -6.22 3.65 -11.49
CA ALA A 70 -7.34 4.34 -12.14
C ALA A 70 -8.55 3.41 -12.35
N ASN A 71 -8.94 2.74 -11.27
CA ASN A 71 -10.18 1.98 -11.14
C ASN A 71 -10.98 2.51 -9.93
N GLN A 72 -12.05 1.82 -9.56
CA GLN A 72 -12.90 2.11 -8.40
C GLN A 72 -12.73 1.03 -7.32
N LEU A 73 -11.51 0.47 -7.20
CA LEU A 73 -11.19 -0.58 -6.24
C LEU A 73 -11.25 -0.04 -4.81
N GLU A 74 -11.74 -0.85 -3.89
CA GLU A 74 -11.97 -0.48 -2.49
C GLU A 74 -11.40 -1.52 -1.52
N GLY A 75 -11.54 -1.28 -0.22
CA GLY A 75 -11.05 -2.18 0.82
C GLY A 75 -9.51 -2.20 0.94
N GLU A 76 -9.00 -3.19 1.66
CA GLU A 76 -7.58 -3.26 2.02
C GLU A 76 -6.72 -3.86 0.90
N ILE A 77 -5.44 -3.50 0.89
CA ILE A 77 -4.43 -4.21 0.08
C ILE A 77 -4.14 -5.56 0.78
N PRO A 78 -4.34 -6.72 0.12
CA PRO A 78 -4.10 -8.01 0.75
C PRO A 78 -2.63 -8.25 1.07
N ALA A 79 -2.35 -8.75 2.29
CA ALA A 79 -1.00 -9.12 2.72
C ALA A 79 -0.37 -10.20 1.82
N GLU A 80 -1.19 -11.04 1.18
CA GLU A 80 -0.76 -12.08 0.25
C GLU A 80 -0.04 -11.54 -0.98
N LEU A 81 -0.18 -10.25 -1.32
CA LEU A 81 0.64 -9.64 -2.38
C LEU A 81 2.14 -9.64 -2.02
N GLY A 82 2.50 -9.73 -0.74
CA GLY A 82 3.88 -9.95 -0.29
C GLY A 82 4.49 -11.30 -0.69
N ASN A 83 3.70 -12.22 -1.26
CA ASN A 83 4.20 -13.50 -1.80
C ASN A 83 4.75 -13.40 -3.23
N LEU A 84 4.57 -12.26 -3.91
CA LEU A 84 4.92 -12.07 -5.31
C LEU A 84 6.42 -11.76 -5.48
N ALA A 85 7.29 -12.69 -5.09
CA ALA A 85 8.74 -12.47 -4.99
C ALA A 85 9.44 -11.96 -6.27
N LYS A 86 8.84 -12.09 -7.45
CA LYS A 86 9.35 -11.58 -8.74
C LYS A 86 8.79 -10.21 -9.14
N LEU A 87 7.91 -9.62 -8.32
CA LEU A 87 7.22 -8.39 -8.66
C LEU A 87 8.20 -7.23 -8.67
N GLU A 88 8.24 -6.51 -9.79
CA GLU A 88 9.04 -5.30 -10.02
C GLU A 88 8.17 -4.05 -9.97
N GLN A 89 6.89 -4.15 -10.36
CA GLN A 89 5.99 -2.99 -10.42
C GLN A 89 4.64 -3.29 -9.77
N LEU A 90 4.30 -2.52 -8.75
CA LEU A 90 2.98 -2.50 -8.12
C LEU A 90 2.36 -1.11 -8.26
N MET A 91 1.36 -1.00 -9.13
CA MET A 91 0.65 0.26 -9.40
C MET A 91 -0.83 0.12 -9.04
N LEU A 92 -1.23 0.77 -7.94
CA LEU A 92 -2.59 0.75 -7.39
C LEU A 92 -3.14 2.17 -7.15
N PHE A 93 -2.54 3.19 -7.77
CA PHE A 93 -2.89 4.58 -7.51
C PHE A 93 -4.24 4.99 -8.12
N GLY A 94 -4.89 6.01 -7.56
CA GLY A 94 -6.14 6.54 -8.09
C GLY A 94 -7.30 5.55 -7.97
N SER A 95 -7.62 5.15 -6.75
CA SER A 95 -8.75 4.27 -6.40
C SER A 95 -9.28 4.64 -5.01
N GLN A 96 -10.04 3.76 -4.37
CA GLN A 96 -10.65 3.96 -3.05
C GLN A 96 -10.10 2.94 -2.03
N LEU A 97 -8.86 2.48 -2.22
CA LEU A 97 -8.23 1.52 -1.31
C LEU A 97 -8.03 2.13 0.06
N SER A 98 -8.31 1.38 1.11
CA SER A 98 -8.30 1.85 2.49
C SER A 98 -7.55 0.89 3.41
N GLY A 99 -7.57 1.17 4.72
CA GLY A 99 -6.82 0.39 5.70
C GLY A 99 -5.33 0.72 5.69
N ARG A 100 -4.50 -0.23 6.11
CA ARG A 100 -3.05 -0.02 6.25
C ARG A 100 -2.29 -0.60 5.07
N LEU A 101 -1.10 -0.06 4.82
CA LEU A 101 -0.16 -0.71 3.92
C LEU A 101 0.36 -2.00 4.58
N PRO A 102 0.31 -3.18 3.93
CA PRO A 102 0.77 -4.42 4.56
C PRO A 102 2.29 -4.46 4.75
N PRO A 103 2.79 -4.82 5.95
CA PRO A 103 4.22 -5.01 6.18
C PRO A 103 4.83 -6.12 5.31
N GLU A 104 4.03 -7.09 4.86
CA GLU A 104 4.45 -8.18 3.99
C GLU A 104 4.99 -7.69 2.64
N LEU A 105 4.61 -6.50 2.18
CA LEU A 105 5.19 -5.89 0.98
C LEU A 105 6.70 -5.71 1.12
N GLY A 106 7.24 -5.58 2.34
CA GLY A 106 8.69 -5.54 2.60
C GLY A 106 9.44 -6.83 2.22
N ARG A 107 8.75 -7.91 1.84
CA ARG A 107 9.37 -9.14 1.29
C ARG A 107 9.72 -9.02 -0.20
N LEU A 108 9.18 -8.02 -0.90
CA LEU A 108 9.30 -7.87 -2.36
C LEU A 108 10.64 -7.22 -2.75
N THR A 109 11.76 -7.88 -2.51
CA THR A 109 13.10 -7.28 -2.70
C THR A 109 13.44 -6.89 -4.14
N ASN A 110 12.69 -7.39 -5.12
CA ASN A 110 12.80 -7.01 -6.55
C ASN A 110 11.90 -5.82 -6.93
N LEU A 111 11.09 -5.29 -6.00
CA LEU A 111 10.15 -4.21 -6.30
C LEU A 111 10.92 -2.92 -6.59
N GLU A 112 10.71 -2.37 -7.78
CA GLU A 112 11.34 -1.14 -8.26
C GLU A 112 10.39 0.05 -8.13
N LEU A 113 9.11 -0.18 -8.41
CA LEU A 113 8.05 0.84 -8.41
C LEU A 113 6.91 0.43 -7.46
N LEU A 114 6.65 1.26 -6.45
CA LEU A 114 5.50 1.13 -5.56
C LEU A 114 4.67 2.41 -5.60
N TRP A 115 3.57 2.39 -6.35
CA TRP A 115 2.69 3.55 -6.51
C TRP A 115 1.29 3.24 -5.98
N VAL A 116 0.95 3.81 -4.83
CA VAL A 116 -0.36 3.65 -4.17
C VAL A 116 -1.00 5.00 -3.82
N GLY A 117 -0.50 6.09 -4.40
CA GLY A 117 -1.04 7.44 -4.20
C GLY A 117 -2.50 7.61 -4.64
N GLY A 118 -3.19 8.63 -4.13
CA GLY A 118 -4.58 8.91 -4.47
C GLY A 118 -5.53 7.78 -4.07
N ASN A 119 -5.42 7.32 -2.82
CA ASN A 119 -6.29 6.33 -2.19
C ASN A 119 -6.68 6.85 -0.78
N GLN A 120 -7.23 5.99 0.07
CA GLN A 120 -7.65 6.25 1.46
C GLN A 120 -6.80 5.42 2.44
N LEU A 121 -5.56 5.09 2.08
CA LEU A 121 -4.66 4.30 2.91
C LEU A 121 -4.20 5.14 4.11
N GLY A 122 -4.13 4.55 5.29
CA GLY A 122 -3.75 5.25 6.50
C GLY A 122 -2.90 4.45 7.46
N GLY A 123 -2.81 4.96 8.69
CA GLY A 123 -1.89 4.46 9.70
C GLY A 123 -0.43 4.80 9.41
N THR A 124 0.48 4.10 10.06
CA THR A 124 1.93 4.29 9.90
C THR A 124 2.45 3.53 8.68
N ILE A 125 3.49 4.06 8.06
CA ILE A 125 4.21 3.35 7.00
C ILE A 125 5.04 2.22 7.64
N PRO A 126 4.86 0.95 7.22
CA PRO A 126 5.59 -0.16 7.82
C PRO A 126 7.11 -0.02 7.65
N PRO A 127 7.91 -0.14 8.73
CA PRO A 127 9.37 -0.10 8.63
C PRO A 127 9.94 -1.27 7.80
N GLU A 128 9.19 -2.36 7.64
CA GLU A 128 9.56 -3.50 6.79
C GLU A 128 9.81 -3.10 5.34
N LEU A 129 9.20 -2.03 4.85
CA LEU A 129 9.45 -1.56 3.49
C LEU A 129 10.87 -1.00 3.31
N GLY A 130 11.60 -0.72 4.40
CA GLY A 130 13.03 -0.39 4.35
C GLY A 130 13.89 -1.52 3.78
N ARG A 131 13.34 -2.75 3.69
CA ARG A 131 13.99 -3.91 3.06
C ARG A 131 13.91 -3.90 1.52
N LEU A 132 13.16 -2.99 0.92
CA LEU A 132 12.98 -2.90 -0.53
C LEU A 132 14.23 -2.30 -1.21
N ALA A 133 15.30 -3.09 -1.28
CA ALA A 133 16.61 -2.65 -1.75
C ALA A 133 16.63 -2.20 -3.23
N SER A 134 15.68 -2.66 -4.05
CA SER A 134 15.58 -2.31 -5.47
C SER A 134 14.64 -1.13 -5.73
N LEU A 135 13.99 -0.57 -4.71
CA LEU A 135 12.96 0.44 -4.90
C LEU A 135 13.60 1.77 -5.37
N THR A 136 13.22 2.21 -6.55
CA THR A 136 13.70 3.46 -7.17
C THR A 136 12.64 4.55 -7.19
N SER A 137 11.36 4.16 -7.15
CA SER A 137 10.25 5.10 -7.15
C SER A 137 9.15 4.67 -6.18
N LEU A 138 8.81 5.59 -5.28
CA LEU A 138 7.69 5.49 -4.37
C LEU A 138 6.73 6.64 -4.65
N SER A 139 5.44 6.35 -4.73
CA SER A 139 4.40 7.36 -4.80
C SER A 139 3.27 6.99 -3.84
N ILE A 140 3.12 7.76 -2.78
CA ILE A 140 2.14 7.53 -1.72
C ILE A 140 1.33 8.77 -1.35
N TYR A 141 1.52 9.87 -2.08
CA TYR A 141 0.80 11.12 -1.91
C TYR A 141 -0.72 10.93 -2.01
N GLY A 142 -1.51 11.82 -1.39
CA GLY A 142 -2.97 11.74 -1.48
C GLY A 142 -3.53 10.48 -0.81
N ASN A 143 -3.06 10.20 0.40
CA ASN A 143 -3.52 9.16 1.32
C ASN A 143 -3.58 9.77 2.73
N ASP A 144 -4.09 9.02 3.70
CA ASP A 144 -4.30 9.40 5.10
C ASP A 144 -3.22 8.83 6.04
N PHE A 145 -1.98 8.70 5.56
CA PHE A 145 -0.86 8.22 6.38
C PHE A 145 -0.57 9.17 7.55
N SER A 146 -0.22 8.59 8.70
CA SER A 146 0.01 9.31 9.95
C SER A 146 1.21 8.72 10.72
N GLY A 147 1.59 9.37 11.82
CA GLY A 147 2.76 8.98 12.60
C GLY A 147 4.04 9.60 12.05
N CYS A 148 5.11 8.82 11.99
CA CYS A 148 6.43 9.30 11.59
C CYS A 148 7.15 8.28 10.69
N ILE A 149 8.15 8.76 9.95
CA ILE A 149 9.03 7.95 9.10
C ILE A 149 10.07 7.27 9.98
N ALA A 150 10.01 5.94 10.03
CA ALA A 150 10.95 5.10 10.74
C ALA A 150 12.37 5.19 10.14
N PRO A 151 13.44 5.04 10.94
CA PRO A 151 14.82 5.18 10.48
C PRO A 151 15.24 4.14 9.43
N GLU A 152 14.54 3.01 9.35
CA GLU A 152 14.74 1.97 8.32
C GLU A 152 14.33 2.46 6.91
N LEU A 153 13.53 3.52 6.82
CA LEU A 153 12.98 4.03 5.56
C LEU A 153 13.88 5.14 4.96
N PRO A 154 14.10 5.12 3.63
CA PRO A 154 14.91 6.14 2.94
C PRO A 154 14.40 7.58 3.16
N ASP A 155 15.33 8.55 3.20
CA ASP A 155 15.02 9.99 3.35
C ASP A 155 14.05 10.50 2.27
N LEU A 156 14.10 9.92 1.06
CA LEU A 156 13.22 10.24 -0.07
C LEU A 156 11.72 10.11 0.30
N TRP A 157 11.39 9.34 1.33
CA TRP A 157 10.01 9.11 1.72
C TRP A 157 9.44 10.22 2.60
N VAL A 158 10.32 11.01 3.25
CA VAL A 158 9.92 12.19 4.02
C VAL A 158 9.28 13.22 3.10
N THR A 159 9.82 13.42 1.89
CA THR A 159 9.28 14.38 0.92
C THR A 159 7.95 13.92 0.33
N GLU A 160 7.78 12.62 0.09
CA GLU A 160 6.54 12.05 -0.49
C GLU A 160 5.36 12.07 0.49
N THR A 161 5.64 11.93 1.79
CA THR A 161 4.61 11.74 2.83
C THR A 161 4.29 12.99 3.62
N ARG A 162 5.23 13.93 3.68
CA ARG A 162 5.21 15.08 4.60
C ARG A 162 5.12 14.67 6.09
N LEU A 163 5.44 13.42 6.42
CA LEU A 163 5.51 12.94 7.79
C LEU A 163 6.88 13.28 8.42
N PRO A 164 6.94 13.61 9.72
CA PRO A 164 8.20 13.84 10.40
C PRO A 164 8.99 12.54 10.55
N ARG A 165 10.31 12.64 10.75
CA ARG A 165 11.14 11.50 11.15
C ARG A 165 10.88 11.11 12.60
N CYS A 166 10.80 9.81 12.88
CA CYS A 166 10.71 9.34 14.26
C CYS A 166 11.98 9.73 15.02
N GLY A 167 11.83 10.35 16.20
CA GLY A 167 12.96 10.79 17.02
C GLY A 167 13.64 12.10 16.60
N ALA A 168 13.11 12.82 15.60
CA ALA A 168 13.49 14.21 15.39
C ALA A 168 12.87 15.08 16.50
N GLU A 169 13.71 15.62 17.40
CA GLU A 169 13.30 16.42 18.56
C GLU A 169 12.37 17.58 18.17
N GLY A 170 11.26 17.73 18.90
CA GLY A 170 10.29 18.81 18.69
C GLY A 170 8.87 18.58 19.23
N ASP A 171 8.58 17.45 19.89
CA ASP A 171 7.28 17.25 20.56
C ASP A 171 7.26 18.00 21.91
N ALA A 172 7.12 19.32 21.80
CA ALA A 172 6.82 20.21 22.91
C ALA A 172 5.40 20.74 22.73
N THR A 173 4.41 19.94 23.07
CA THR A 173 3.30 20.42 23.92
C THR A 173 2.94 19.33 24.93
N SER A 174 3.76 19.28 25.97
CA SER A 174 3.33 18.84 27.28
C SER A 174 2.11 19.67 27.71
N THR A 175 0.92 19.07 27.70
CA THR A 175 -0.17 19.58 28.53
C THR A 175 0.17 19.18 29.96
N THR A 176 0.97 20.02 30.63
CA THR A 176 1.03 20.01 32.09
C THR A 176 -0.33 20.45 32.61
N ASP A 177 -1.10 19.48 33.05
CA ASP A 177 -2.27 19.64 33.90
C ASP A 177 -1.85 20.35 35.21
N PRO A 178 -2.36 21.55 35.54
CA PRO A 178 -2.13 22.12 36.86
C PRO A 178 -3.07 21.42 37.85
N THR A 179 -2.53 20.46 38.59
CA THR A 179 -3.18 19.92 39.79
C THR A 179 -3.48 21.07 40.77
N PRO A 180 -4.71 21.25 41.26
CA PRO A 180 -4.97 22.24 42.30
C PRO A 180 -4.44 21.75 43.65
N THR A 181 -3.53 22.52 44.25
CA THR A 181 -3.09 22.38 45.64
C THR A 181 -4.27 22.48 46.60
N PRO A 182 -4.39 21.60 47.61
CA PRO A 182 -5.35 21.77 48.69
C PRO A 182 -4.79 22.76 49.72
N THR A 183 -5.47 23.89 49.92
CA THR A 183 -5.21 24.78 51.06
C THR A 183 -5.77 24.16 52.33
N SER A 184 -4.89 23.57 53.14
CA SER A 184 -5.08 23.42 54.58
C SER A 184 -4.55 24.67 55.25
N ASP A 185 -5.42 25.50 55.82
CA ASP A 185 -4.99 26.49 56.80
C ASP A 185 -5.82 26.33 58.08
N THR A 186 -5.11 25.90 59.12
CA THR A 186 -5.55 25.76 60.50
C THR A 186 -4.93 26.95 61.22
N THR A 187 -5.72 27.89 61.70
CA THR A 187 -5.24 28.94 62.62
C THR A 187 -5.96 28.80 63.96
N PRO A 188 -5.23 28.81 65.09
CA PRO A 188 -5.80 28.63 66.42
C PRO A 188 -6.30 29.95 67.04
N GLU A 189 -7.17 29.78 68.04
CA GLU A 189 -7.67 30.71 69.07
C GLU A 189 -6.59 31.67 69.65
N PRO A 190 -6.96 32.83 70.25
CA PRO A 190 -7.41 32.80 71.65
C PRO A 190 -8.38 33.92 72.15
N HIS A 191 -8.94 33.62 73.33
CA HIS A 191 -9.62 34.45 74.37
C HIS A 191 -11.13 34.64 74.30
#